data_AF-A0A9E4A5T8-F1
#
_entry.id   AF-A0A9E4A5T8-F1
#
_cell.length_a   1.000
_cell.length_b   1.000
_cell.length_c   1.000
_cell.angle_alpha   90.00
_cell.angle_beta   90.00
_cell.angle_gamma   90.00
#
_symmetry.space_group_name_H-M   'P 1'
#
loop_
_entity.id
_entity.type
_entity.pdbx_description
1 polymer ?
#
loop_
_entity_poly.entity_id
_entity_poly.type
_entity_poly.pdbx_seq_one_letter_code
_entity_poly.pdbx_strand_id
1 'polypeptide(L)'
;MIAIQGVSWRRRRAVDFRPVQGAVAADSLGNALAGLAGSIPNGVRSTTVSLTEITGVAARPVGVVFGLGLVALAFFPKLLALVLAIPGPVIAAYVTVMIATLFVLGMRMVISDGLDHRKSLIVGFYFWFGAGCQYGVIFPEYTANFAGGMLNSGLTAGGLAALLLNGLLELTGPRRRKIESEVSFRLL
;
A
#
# COMPACT_ATOMS: atom_id res chain seq x y z
N MET A 1 4.57 0.63 9.61
CA MET A 1 5.80 0.82 10.41
C MET A 1 5.64 1.90 11.48
N ILE A 2 5.17 3.10 11.15
CA ILE A 2 4.81 4.13 12.14
C ILE A 2 3.74 3.63 13.13
N ALA A 3 2.72 2.93 12.64
CA ALA A 3 1.70 2.28 13.47
C ALA A 3 2.27 1.19 14.42
N ILE A 4 3.24 0.38 13.96
CA ILE A 4 3.91 -0.64 14.80
C ILE A 4 4.68 0.02 15.95
N GLN A 5 5.29 1.20 15.73
CA GLN A 5 5.93 1.95 16.81
C GLN A 5 4.93 2.39 17.88
N GLY A 6 3.69 2.71 17.49
CA GLY A 6 2.59 3.01 18.40
C GLY A 6 2.16 1.83 19.28
N VAL A 7 2.20 0.60 18.74
CA VAL A 7 1.90 -0.64 19.49
C VAL A 7 3.05 -1.05 20.40
N SER A 8 4.30 -0.87 19.92
CA SER A 8 5.49 -1.25 20.67
C SER A 8 5.72 -0.38 21.91
N TRP A 9 5.30 0.89 21.89
CA TRP A 9 5.61 1.85 22.95
C TRP A 9 4.39 2.13 23.83
N ARG A 10 4.47 1.79 25.13
CA ARG A 10 3.44 2.09 26.14
C ARG A 10 3.21 3.59 26.38
N ARG A 11 4.09 4.49 25.92
CA ARG A 11 3.92 5.96 25.97
C ARG A 11 4.14 6.55 24.58
N ARG A 12 3.22 7.43 24.12
CA ARG A 12 3.38 8.19 22.87
C ARG A 12 4.68 8.99 22.94
N ARG A 13 5.60 8.69 22.02
CA ARG A 13 6.86 9.37 21.83
C ARG A 13 6.96 9.70 20.34
N ALA A 14 7.80 10.65 19.97
CA ALA A 14 7.97 11.04 18.56
C ALA A 14 8.34 9.84 17.68
N VAL A 15 7.81 9.82 16.45
CA VAL A 15 8.09 8.80 15.44
C VAL A 15 9.59 8.81 15.13
N ASP A 16 10.25 7.67 15.35
CA ASP A 16 11.65 7.50 14.94
C ASP A 16 11.68 7.03 13.48
N PHE A 17 12.34 7.79 12.61
CA PHE A 17 12.46 7.44 11.20
C PHE A 17 13.52 6.36 10.93
N ARG A 18 14.45 6.10 11.86
CA ARG A 18 15.52 5.11 11.64
C ARG A 18 14.97 3.68 11.50
N PRO A 19 14.03 3.21 12.34
CA PRO A 19 13.40 1.90 12.14
C PRO A 19 12.54 1.83 10.87
N VAL A 20 11.96 2.95 10.44
CA VAL A 20 11.17 3.02 9.20
C VAL A 20 12.10 2.83 8.00
N GLN A 21 13.21 3.57 7.94
CA GLN A 21 14.23 3.41 6.90
C GLN A 21 14.84 2.01 6.90
N GLY A 22 15.18 1.48 8.08
CA GLY A 22 15.74 0.13 8.20
C GLY A 22 14.77 -0.96 7.72
N ALA A 23 13.48 -0.79 7.99
CA ALA A 23 12.48 -1.76 7.55
C ALA A 23 12.15 -1.64 6.06
N VAL A 24 12.19 -0.44 5.47
CA VAL A 24 12.10 -0.25 4.01
C VAL A 24 13.32 -0.85 3.31
N ALA A 25 14.52 -0.64 3.85
CA ALA A 25 15.75 -1.23 3.31
C ALA A 25 15.75 -2.77 3.41
N ALA A 26 15.23 -3.32 4.52
CA ALA A 26 15.09 -4.76 4.67
C ALA A 26 14.06 -5.36 3.69
N ASP A 27 12.94 -4.68 3.46
CA ASP A 27 11.92 -5.10 2.48
C ASP A 27 12.48 -5.12 1.06
N SER A 28 13.16 -4.04 0.65
CA SER A 28 13.74 -3.95 -0.69
C SER A 28 14.90 -4.92 -0.90
N LEU A 29 15.77 -5.12 0.10
CA LEU A 29 16.83 -6.13 0.05
C LEU A 29 16.25 -7.54 -0.03
N GLY A 30 15.23 -7.84 0.77
CA GLY A 30 14.51 -9.11 0.72
C GLY A 30 13.89 -9.34 -0.66
N ASN A 31 13.30 -8.31 -1.24
CA ASN A 31 12.71 -8.34 -2.56
C ASN A 31 13.74 -8.53 -3.68
N ALA A 32 14.93 -7.91 -3.56
CA ALA A 32 16.04 -8.10 -4.48
C ALA A 32 16.56 -9.54 -4.42
N LEU A 33 16.73 -10.09 -3.22
CA LEU A 33 17.12 -11.49 -3.02
C LEU A 33 16.05 -12.46 -3.55
N ALA A 34 14.77 -12.15 -3.33
CA ALA A 34 13.65 -12.91 -3.86
C ALA A 34 13.64 -12.90 -5.40
N GLY A 35 13.90 -11.75 -6.02
CA GLY A 35 14.03 -11.62 -7.47
C GLY A 35 15.20 -12.43 -8.03
N LEU A 36 16.35 -12.43 -7.36
CA LEU A 36 17.49 -13.30 -7.72
C LEU A 36 17.14 -14.79 -7.60
N ALA A 37 16.29 -15.15 -6.64
CA ALA A 37 15.78 -16.51 -6.47
C ALA A 37 14.63 -16.86 -7.45
N GLY A 38 14.24 -15.96 -8.36
CA GLY A 38 13.17 -16.17 -9.33
C GLY A 38 11.74 -15.98 -8.78
N SER A 39 11.60 -15.39 -7.59
CA SER A 39 10.32 -15.09 -6.96
C SER A 39 9.77 -13.75 -7.44
N ILE A 40 8.43 -13.61 -7.40
CA ILE A 40 7.74 -12.36 -7.70
C ILE A 40 7.96 -11.37 -6.55
N PRO A 41 8.20 -10.08 -6.85
CA PRO A 41 8.30 -9.05 -5.83
C PRO A 41 7.12 -9.03 -4.85
N ASN A 42 7.42 -9.07 -3.55
CA ASN A 42 6.45 -9.03 -2.47
C ASN A 42 6.85 -7.96 -1.43
N GLY A 43 6.01 -6.95 -1.25
CA GLY A 43 6.24 -5.87 -0.27
C GLY A 43 5.46 -6.06 1.04
N VAL A 44 5.83 -5.29 2.07
CA VAL A 44 5.09 -5.22 3.34
C VAL A 44 3.66 -4.72 3.11
N ARG A 45 2.68 -5.57 3.42
CA ARG A 45 1.25 -5.22 3.34
C ARG A 45 0.74 -4.68 4.68
N SER A 46 -0.10 -3.66 4.62
CA SER A 46 -0.74 -3.03 5.80
C SER A 46 -1.53 -4.00 6.68
N THR A 47 -1.97 -5.14 6.14
CA THR A 47 -2.67 -6.20 6.90
C THR A 47 -1.79 -6.85 7.98
N THR A 48 -0.48 -6.95 7.77
CA THR A 48 0.46 -7.50 8.76
C THR A 48 0.62 -6.57 9.97
N VAL A 49 0.49 -5.26 9.74
CA VAL A 49 0.49 -4.23 10.79
C VAL A 49 -0.78 -4.32 11.63
N SER A 50 -1.95 -4.43 10.98
CA SER A 50 -3.24 -4.57 11.68
C SER A 50 -3.30 -5.86 12.52
N LEU A 51 -2.72 -6.96 12.04
CA LEU A 51 -2.64 -8.19 12.83
C LEU A 51 -1.76 -8.01 14.08
N THR A 52 -0.67 -7.25 13.98
CA THR A 52 0.22 -6.94 15.11
C THR A 52 -0.49 -6.05 16.14
N GLU A 53 -1.33 -5.12 15.69
CA GLU A 53 -2.18 -4.30 16.56
C GLU A 53 -3.20 -5.14 17.35
N ILE A 54 -3.80 -6.14 16.72
CA ILE A 54 -4.81 -7.02 17.36
C ILE A 54 -4.14 -8.01 18.33
N THR A 55 -3.04 -8.63 17.91
CA THR A 55 -2.33 -9.63 18.72
C THR A 55 -1.49 -9.02 19.84
N GLY A 56 -1.08 -7.76 19.70
CA GLY A 56 -0.22 -7.05 20.65
C GLY A 56 1.21 -7.61 20.74
N VAL A 57 1.58 -8.58 19.89
CA VAL A 57 2.89 -9.24 19.93
C VAL A 57 3.84 -8.53 18.96
N ALA A 58 4.57 -7.53 19.47
CA ALA A 58 5.62 -6.80 18.73
C ALA A 58 7.05 -7.29 19.06
N ALA A 59 7.20 -8.55 19.47
CA ALA A 59 8.47 -9.10 19.96
C ALA A 59 9.39 -9.59 18.83
N ARG A 60 10.64 -9.08 18.79
CA ARG A 60 11.69 -9.52 17.86
C ARG A 60 11.92 -11.05 17.81
N PRO A 61 12.04 -11.78 18.94
CA PRO A 61 12.32 -13.22 18.88
C PRO A 61 11.18 -14.02 18.24
N VAL A 62 9.93 -13.59 18.38
CA VAL A 62 8.77 -14.27 17.78
C VAL A 62 8.85 -14.21 16.25
N GLY A 63 9.22 -13.05 15.70
CA GLY A 63 9.42 -12.89 14.26
C GLY A 63 10.56 -13.76 13.71
N VAL A 64 11.67 -13.88 14.45
CA VAL A 64 12.81 -14.73 14.04
C VAL A 64 12.44 -16.21 14.05
N VAL A 65 11.77 -16.67 15.09
CA VAL A 65 11.32 -18.08 15.18
C VAL A 65 10.32 -18.40 14.07
N PHE A 66 9.37 -17.51 13.79
CA PHE A 66 8.41 -17.69 12.71
C PHE A 66 9.10 -17.71 11.33
N GLY A 67 10.05 -16.80 11.10
CA GLY A 67 10.82 -16.75 9.85
C GLY A 67 11.66 -18.02 9.63
N LEU A 68 12.38 -18.48 10.66
CA LEU A 68 13.14 -19.74 10.59
C LEU A 68 12.21 -20.94 10.38
N GLY A 69 11.04 -20.94 11.01
CA GLY A 69 10.02 -21.96 10.82
C GLY A 69 9.55 -22.03 9.37
N LEU A 70 9.29 -20.89 8.72
CA LEU A 70 8.90 -20.84 7.31
C LEU A 70 10.02 -21.32 6.37
N VAL A 71 11.28 -20.96 6.67
CA VAL A 71 12.43 -21.47 5.90
C VAL A 71 12.53 -22.98 6.03
N ALA A 72 12.42 -23.53 7.24
CA ALA A 72 12.40 -24.97 7.45
C ALA A 72 11.22 -25.63 6.71
N LEU A 73 10.03 -25.00 6.74
CA LEU A 73 8.83 -25.47 6.05
C LEU A 73 9.02 -25.58 4.53
N ALA A 74 9.77 -24.64 3.95
CA ALA A 74 10.05 -24.62 2.51
C ALA A 74 10.84 -25.85 2.03
N PHE A 75 11.62 -26.50 2.91
CA PHE A 75 12.35 -27.73 2.59
C PHE A 75 11.48 -29.00 2.65
N PHE A 76 10.22 -28.91 3.07
CA PHE A 76 9.29 -30.04 3.13
C PHE A 76 8.34 -30.08 1.91
N PRO A 77 8.64 -30.88 0.86
CA PRO A 77 7.83 -30.91 -0.37
C PRO A 77 6.40 -31.41 -0.15
N LYS A 78 6.14 -32.17 0.92
CA LYS A 78 4.79 -32.65 1.28
C LYS A 78 3.83 -31.50 1.60
N LEU A 79 4.33 -30.42 2.19
CA LEU A 79 3.50 -29.25 2.49
C LEU A 79 3.23 -28.42 1.25
N LEU A 80 4.20 -28.35 0.33
CA LEU A 80 4.00 -27.74 -0.97
C LEU A 80 2.90 -28.46 -1.75
N ALA A 81 2.88 -29.80 -1.74
CA ALA A 81 1.83 -30.59 -2.37
C ALA A 81 0.44 -30.32 -1.78
N LEU A 82 0.35 -30.09 -0.46
CA LEU A 82 -0.91 -29.72 0.20
C LEU A 82 -1.42 -28.34 -0.25
N VAL A 83 -0.52 -27.37 -0.42
CA VAL A 83 -0.88 -26.04 -0.94
C VAL A 83 -1.35 -26.12 -2.39
N LEU A 84 -0.70 -26.95 -3.22
CA LEU A 84 -1.11 -27.18 -4.61
C LEU A 84 -2.44 -27.95 -4.70
N ALA A 85 -2.82 -28.69 -3.66
CA ALA A 85 -4.11 -29.38 -3.58
C ALA A 85 -5.28 -28.44 -3.24
N ILE A 86 -5.04 -27.15 -2.98
CA ILE A 86 -6.11 -26.17 -2.72
C ILE A 86 -6.96 -26.00 -3.99
N PRO A 87 -8.28 -26.22 -3.91
CA PRO A 87 -9.15 -26.08 -5.08
C PRO A 87 -9.17 -24.65 -5.63
N GLY A 88 -9.21 -24.53 -6.96
CA GLY A 88 -9.34 -23.23 -7.65
C GLY A 88 -10.46 -22.32 -7.11
N PRO A 89 -11.67 -22.82 -6.76
CA PRO A 89 -12.72 -21.99 -6.19
C PRO A 89 -12.33 -21.28 -4.88
N VAL A 90 -11.52 -21.91 -4.03
CA VAL A 90 -11.06 -21.30 -2.76
C VAL A 90 -10.09 -20.17 -3.03
N ILE A 91 -9.20 -20.36 -4.00
CA ILE A 91 -8.24 -19.34 -4.43
C ILE A 91 -8.99 -18.14 -5.03
N ALA A 92 -10.00 -18.39 -5.87
CA ALA A 92 -10.84 -17.33 -6.44
C ALA A 92 -11.56 -16.51 -5.36
N ALA A 93 -12.15 -17.18 -4.36
CA ALA A 93 -12.78 -16.51 -3.22
C ALA A 93 -11.77 -15.67 -2.42
N TYR A 94 -10.59 -16.22 -2.12
CA TYR A 94 -9.52 -15.51 -1.42
C TYR A 94 -9.06 -14.26 -2.19
N VAL A 95 -8.80 -14.39 -3.49
CA VAL A 95 -8.39 -13.26 -4.34
C VAL A 95 -9.48 -12.18 -4.37
N THR A 96 -10.75 -12.56 -4.47
CA THR A 96 -11.87 -11.61 -4.46
C THR A 96 -11.94 -10.81 -3.17
N VAL A 97 -11.81 -11.48 -2.02
CA VAL A 97 -11.75 -10.82 -0.70
C VAL A 97 -10.54 -9.90 -0.60
N MET A 98 -9.40 -10.32 -1.13
CA MET A 98 -8.18 -9.50 -1.12
C MET A 98 -8.36 -8.23 -1.96
N ILE A 99 -8.95 -8.32 -3.15
CA ILE A 99 -9.25 -7.17 -4.01
C ILE A 99 -10.23 -6.22 -3.31
N ALA A 100 -11.31 -6.74 -2.72
CA ALA A 100 -12.29 -5.94 -1.99
C ALA A 100 -11.65 -5.20 -0.81
N THR A 101 -10.79 -5.89 -0.05
CA THR A 101 -10.08 -5.30 1.09
C THR A 101 -9.10 -4.22 0.65
N LEU A 102 -8.38 -4.44 -0.46
CA LEU A 102 -7.47 -3.45 -1.04
C LEU A 102 -8.23 -2.19 -1.49
N PHE A 103 -9.40 -2.36 -2.09
CA PHE A 103 -10.27 -1.24 -2.48
C PHE A 103 -10.71 -0.42 -1.26
N VAL A 104 -11.19 -1.07 -0.20
CA VAL A 104 -11.59 -0.42 1.06
C VAL A 104 -10.42 0.33 1.70
N LEU A 105 -9.23 -0.29 1.72
CA LEU A 105 -8.03 0.32 2.26
C LEU A 105 -7.62 1.57 1.46
N GLY A 106 -7.71 1.51 0.13
CA GLY A 106 -7.46 2.65 -0.76
C GLY A 106 -8.44 3.80 -0.49
N MET A 107 -9.74 3.52 -0.40
CA MET A 107 -10.74 4.54 -0.07
C MET A 107 -10.50 5.16 1.31
N ARG A 108 -10.17 4.34 2.31
CA ARG A 108 -9.85 4.83 3.67
C ARG A 108 -8.63 5.76 3.64
N MET A 109 -7.62 5.46 2.83
CA MET A 109 -6.44 6.31 2.66
C MET A 109 -6.79 7.66 2.00
N VAL A 110 -7.69 7.67 1.03
CA VAL A 110 -8.15 8.92 0.40
C VAL A 110 -8.93 9.80 1.39
N ILE A 111 -9.73 9.19 2.26
CA ILE A 111 -10.63 9.90 3.17
C ILE A 111 -9.92 10.37 4.46
N SER A 112 -8.77 9.80 4.81
CA SER A 112 -8.12 10.04 6.11
C SER A 112 -7.79 11.50 6.40
N ASP A 113 -7.49 12.28 5.35
CA ASP A 113 -7.06 13.68 5.45
C ASP A 113 -8.20 14.68 5.15
N GLY A 114 -9.45 14.19 5.15
CA GLY A 114 -10.64 14.95 4.77
C GLY A 114 -10.80 15.09 3.25
N LEU A 115 -12.04 14.93 2.78
CA LEU A 115 -12.43 15.08 1.39
C LEU A 115 -12.93 16.50 1.10
N ASP A 116 -12.13 17.26 0.37
CA ASP A 116 -12.56 18.53 -0.24
C ASP A 116 -13.05 18.30 -1.66
N HIS A 117 -13.85 19.24 -2.19
CA HIS A 117 -14.33 19.18 -3.58
C HIS A 117 -13.19 19.04 -4.61
N ARG A 118 -12.04 19.68 -4.38
CA ARG A 118 -10.85 19.52 -5.23
C ARG A 118 -10.27 18.11 -5.16
N LYS A 119 -10.15 17.55 -3.94
CA LYS A 119 -9.60 16.21 -3.72
C LYS A 119 -10.53 15.14 -4.30
N SER A 120 -11.84 15.28 -4.14
CA SER A 120 -12.81 14.32 -4.70
C SER A 120 -12.82 14.33 -6.23
N LEU A 121 -12.64 15.50 -6.87
CA LEU A 121 -12.47 15.60 -8.32
C LEU A 121 -11.20 14.91 -8.80
N ILE A 122 -10.06 15.14 -8.13
CA ILE A 122 -8.81 14.44 -8.45
C ILE A 122 -9.00 12.93 -8.31
N VAL A 123 -9.69 12.51 -7.23
CA VAL A 123 -9.93 11.11 -6.92
C VAL A 123 -10.77 10.40 -7.97
N GLY A 124 -11.91 11.00 -8.31
CA GLY A 124 -12.80 10.46 -9.32
C GLY A 124 -12.13 10.42 -10.70
N PHE A 125 -11.42 11.49 -11.05
CA PHE A 125 -10.74 11.57 -12.34
C PHE A 125 -9.65 10.51 -12.48
N TYR A 126 -8.75 10.36 -11.49
CA TYR A 126 -7.68 9.35 -11.61
C TYR A 126 -8.25 7.92 -11.66
N PHE A 127 -9.33 7.66 -10.92
CA PHE A 127 -9.92 6.32 -10.85
C PHE A 127 -10.52 5.94 -12.21
N TRP A 128 -11.32 6.83 -12.80
CA TRP A 128 -11.94 6.61 -14.11
C TRP A 128 -10.93 6.65 -15.25
N PHE A 129 -9.93 7.54 -15.19
CA PHE A 129 -8.86 7.59 -16.19
C PHE A 129 -8.01 6.32 -16.16
N GLY A 130 -7.59 5.88 -14.97
CA GLY A 130 -6.84 4.63 -14.78
C GLY A 130 -7.60 3.40 -15.27
N ALA A 131 -8.89 3.28 -14.89
CA ALA A 131 -9.75 2.21 -15.39
C ALA A 131 -9.93 2.27 -16.90
N GLY A 132 -10.17 3.46 -17.47
CA GLY A 132 -10.37 3.66 -18.91
C GLY A 132 -9.14 3.31 -19.74
N CYS A 133 -7.93 3.60 -19.25
CA CYS A 133 -6.69 3.17 -19.89
C CYS A 133 -6.48 1.64 -19.79
N GLN A 134 -6.79 1.06 -18.62
CA GLN A 134 -6.64 -0.39 -18.41
C GLN A 134 -7.57 -1.23 -19.30
N TYR A 135 -8.81 -0.77 -19.52
CA TYR A 135 -9.77 -1.44 -20.40
C TYR A 135 -9.63 -1.06 -21.88
N GLY A 136 -8.63 -0.26 -22.26
CA GLY A 136 -8.39 0.14 -23.65
C GLY A 136 -9.44 1.08 -24.24
N VAL A 137 -10.29 1.69 -23.41
CA VAL A 137 -11.34 2.63 -23.83
C VAL A 137 -10.74 4.00 -24.18
N ILE A 138 -9.61 4.34 -23.58
CA ILE A 138 -8.94 5.65 -23.73
C ILE A 138 -7.54 5.43 -24.34
N PHE A 139 -7.27 6.04 -25.49
CA PHE A 139 -6.01 6.01 -26.25
C PHE A 139 -5.50 4.61 -26.69
N PRO A 140 -6.24 3.87 -27.52
CA PRO A 140 -5.84 2.56 -28.02
C PRO A 140 -4.57 2.57 -28.91
N GLU A 141 -4.22 3.69 -29.56
CA GLU A 141 -3.00 3.79 -30.40
C GLU A 141 -1.71 3.99 -29.58
N TYR A 142 -1.79 4.65 -28.42
CA TYR A 142 -0.63 4.91 -27.56
C TYR A 142 -0.35 3.77 -26.57
N THR A 143 -1.28 2.82 -26.43
CA THR A 143 -1.14 1.63 -25.57
C THR A 143 -0.28 0.51 -26.20
N ALA A 144 0.13 0.63 -27.47
CA ALA A 144 0.91 -0.38 -28.19
C ALA A 144 2.45 -0.22 -28.11
N ASN A 145 2.96 0.99 -27.85
CA ASN A 145 4.41 1.26 -27.77
C ASN A 145 4.95 1.15 -26.32
N PHE A 146 6.25 1.35 -26.07
CA PHE A 146 6.84 1.26 -24.71
C PHE A 146 6.12 2.16 -23.67
N ALA A 147 5.61 3.33 -24.09
CA ALA A 147 4.71 4.16 -23.28
C ALA A 147 3.37 3.46 -22.94
N GLY A 148 2.91 2.60 -23.84
CA GLY A 148 1.74 1.76 -23.71
C GLY A 148 1.85 0.64 -22.69
N GLY A 149 3.03 0.06 -22.46
CA GLY A 149 3.23 -0.93 -21.39
C GLY A 149 2.97 -0.35 -19.99
N MET A 150 3.34 0.93 -19.78
CA MET A 150 3.06 1.65 -18.54
C MET A 150 1.61 2.15 -18.49
N LEU A 151 1.05 2.60 -19.63
CA LEU A 151 -0.34 3.06 -19.72
C LEU A 151 -1.38 1.93 -19.67
N ASN A 152 -0.99 0.69 -19.98
CA ASN A 152 -1.86 -0.50 -19.85
C ASN A 152 -2.14 -0.83 -18.37
N SER A 153 -1.24 -0.45 -17.46
CA SER A 153 -1.45 -0.57 -16.03
C SER A 153 -2.33 0.58 -15.52
N GLY A 154 -3.60 0.29 -15.20
CA GLY A 154 -4.53 1.29 -14.66
C GLY A 154 -4.04 1.98 -13.38
N LEU A 155 -3.24 1.28 -12.56
CA LEU A 155 -2.59 1.85 -11.37
C LEU A 155 -1.58 2.95 -11.76
N THR A 156 -0.76 2.68 -12.78
CA THR A 156 0.30 3.59 -13.23
C THR A 156 -0.30 4.78 -13.99
N ALA A 157 -1.22 4.51 -14.93
CA ALA A 157 -1.92 5.54 -15.69
C ALA A 157 -2.74 6.47 -14.79
N GLY A 158 -3.53 5.90 -13.87
CA GLY A 158 -4.29 6.65 -12.88
C GLY A 158 -3.37 7.45 -11.94
N GLY A 159 -2.31 6.83 -11.41
CA GLY A 159 -1.35 7.51 -10.53
C GLY A 159 -0.65 8.70 -11.18
N LEU A 160 -0.22 8.55 -12.43
CA LEU A 160 0.36 9.65 -13.21
C LEU A 160 -0.66 10.77 -13.45
N ALA A 161 -1.89 10.42 -13.81
CA ALA A 161 -2.96 11.40 -13.97
C ALA A 161 -3.28 12.15 -12.67
N ALA A 162 -3.28 11.46 -11.52
CA ALA A 162 -3.45 12.08 -10.21
C ALA A 162 -2.33 13.07 -9.89
N LEU A 163 -1.07 12.69 -10.16
CA LEU A 163 0.09 13.57 -9.95
C LEU A 163 0.03 14.81 -10.83
N LEU A 164 -0.28 14.65 -12.12
CA LEU A 164 -0.41 15.75 -13.07
C LEU A 164 -1.55 16.70 -12.69
N LEU A 165 -2.72 16.15 -12.36
CA LEU A 165 -3.88 16.94 -11.99
C LEU A 165 -3.69 17.64 -10.65
N ASN A 166 -3.06 16.99 -9.66
CA ASN A 166 -2.69 17.62 -8.40
C ASN A 166 -1.71 18.77 -8.64
N GLY A 167 -0.67 18.57 -9.44
CA GLY A 167 0.29 19.61 -9.79
C GLY A 167 -0.35 20.81 -10.51
N LEU A 168 -1.23 20.56 -11.48
CA LEU A 168 -1.94 21.60 -12.21
C LEU A 168 -2.87 22.42 -11.30
N LEU A 169 -3.59 21.75 -10.40
CA LEU A 169 -4.52 22.39 -9.46
C LEU A 169 -3.81 23.14 -8.35
N GLU A 170 -2.62 22.70 -7.93
CA GLU A 170 -1.76 23.44 -7.00
C GLU A 170 -1.16 24.69 -7.66
N LEU A 171 -0.75 24.60 -8.93
CA LEU A 171 -0.24 25.74 -9.70
C LEU A 171 -1.33 26.80 -10.02
N THR A 172 -2.57 26.36 -10.19
CA THR A 172 -3.73 27.22 -10.53
C THR A 172 -4.54 27.64 -9.30
N GLY A 173 -4.24 27.08 -8.12
CA GLY A 173 -4.99 27.32 -6.88
C GLY A 173 -4.56 28.59 -6.13
N PRO A 174 -5.49 29.30 -5.43
CA PRO A 174 -5.09 30.38 -4.55
C PRO A 174 -4.23 29.87 -3.40
N ARG A 175 -3.17 30.63 -3.07
CA ARG A 175 -2.24 30.43 -1.95
C ARG A 175 -3.00 29.98 -0.69
N ARG A 176 -2.60 28.85 -0.09
CA ARG A 176 -3.19 28.28 1.14
C ARG A 176 -3.61 29.39 2.11
N ARG A 177 -4.89 29.44 2.49
CA ARG A 177 -5.33 30.22 3.64
C ARG A 177 -4.62 29.64 4.86
N LYS A 178 -3.71 30.44 5.40
CA LYS A 178 -2.97 30.18 6.65
C LYS A 178 -4.00 29.71 7.67
N ILE A 179 -3.84 28.50 8.19
CA ILE A 179 -4.62 28.03 9.33
C ILE A 179 -4.13 28.89 10.49
N GLU A 180 -4.88 29.93 10.82
CA GLU A 180 -4.79 30.57 12.12
C GLU A 180 -5.11 29.49 13.15
N SER A 181 -4.05 28.98 13.79
CA SER A 181 -4.17 28.30 15.06
C SER A 181 -4.66 29.34 16.06
N GLU A 182 -5.96 29.41 16.30
CA GLU A 182 -6.47 29.89 17.58
C GLU A 182 -5.93 28.92 18.65
N VAL A 183 -4.76 29.25 19.17
CA VAL A 183 -4.33 28.77 20.48
C VAL A 183 -5.27 29.46 21.47
N SER A 184 -6.43 28.84 21.69
CA SER A 184 -7.34 29.22 22.77
C SER A 184 -6.62 28.90 24.07
N PHE A 185 -5.93 29.93 24.57
CA PHE A 185 -5.36 30.02 25.90
C PHE A 185 -6.52 30.02 26.89
N ARG A 186 -7.05 28.82 27.21
CA ARG A 186 -7.86 28.65 28.41
C ARG A 186 -6.93 28.64 29.62
N LEU A 187 -6.62 29.85 30.09
CA LEU A 187 -6.49 30.13 31.52
C LEU A 187 -7.82 29.74 32.18
N LEU A 188 -7.79 28.74 33.05
CA LEU A 188 -8.33 28.70 34.40
C LEU A 188 -7.82 27.45 35.09
#